data_AF-A0A357C3Y5-F1
#
_entry.id   AF-A0A357C3Y5-F1
#
_cell.length_a   1.000
_cell.length_b   1.000
_cell.length_c   1.000
_cell.angle_alpha   90.00
_cell.angle_beta   90.00
_cell.angle_gamma   90.00
#
_symmetry.space_group_name_H-M   'P 1'
#
loop_
_entity.id
_entity.type
_entity.pdbx_description
1 polymer ?
#
loop_
_entity_poly.entity_id
_entity_poly.type
_entity_poly.pdbx_seq_one_letter_code
_entity_poly.pdbx_strand_id
1 'polypeptide(L)'
;MKVLIQNRQKLTKINQQKIKRDSAALLRLLGLKDAELSILLVDDSRMRRLNHKYRGIDRTTDVLSFPQQNSYELKVTSNALKNKRESLDSSLVTRHLPLPLGDVVINLQAAKRQAIEHGLSFNEELRWLLVHG
;
A
#
# COMPACT_ATOMS: atom_id res chain seq x y z
N MET A 1 -3.24 8.46 -10.39
CA MET A 1 -2.79 7.34 -9.52
C MET A 1 -1.31 7.00 -9.69
N LYS A 2 -0.62 6.80 -8.57
CA LYS A 2 0.81 6.49 -8.52
C LYS A 2 1.04 5.20 -7.74
N VAL A 3 1.47 4.13 -8.42
CA VAL A 3 1.84 2.87 -7.77
C VAL A 3 3.35 2.72 -7.83
N LEU A 4 3.98 2.62 -6.66
CA LEU A 4 5.41 2.40 -6.49
C LEU A 4 5.64 0.95 -6.09
N ILE A 5 6.60 0.28 -6.72
CA ILE A 5 6.94 -1.10 -6.38
C ILE A 5 8.43 -1.18 -6.12
N GLN A 6 8.81 -1.76 -4.98
CA GLN A 6 10.19 -2.10 -4.69
C GLN A 6 10.28 -3.60 -4.41
N ASN A 7 11.15 -4.29 -5.17
CA ASN A 7 11.44 -5.70 -4.93
C ASN A 7 12.72 -5.84 -4.10
N ARG A 8 12.61 -6.42 -2.90
CA ARG A 8 13.73 -6.68 -1.97
C ARG A 8 13.98 -8.17 -1.73
N GLN A 9 13.35 -9.05 -2.51
CA GLN A 9 13.69 -10.47 -2.54
C GLN A 9 14.42 -10.83 -3.85
N LYS A 10 15.10 -11.99 -3.85
CA LYS A 10 15.79 -12.54 -5.03
C LYS A 10 15.30 -13.93 -5.48
N LEU A 11 14.39 -14.55 -4.71
CA LEU A 11 13.99 -15.96 -4.86
C LEU A 11 12.82 -16.17 -5.83
N THR A 12 11.98 -15.16 -6.04
CA THR A 12 10.77 -15.28 -6.87
C THR A 12 10.84 -14.32 -8.05
N LYS A 13 10.86 -14.87 -9.27
CA LYS A 13 10.71 -14.08 -10.49
C LYS A 13 9.30 -13.50 -10.55
N ILE A 14 9.20 -12.22 -10.89
CA ILE A 14 7.94 -11.48 -10.93
C ILE A 14 7.90 -10.52 -12.12
N ASN A 15 6.68 -10.25 -12.60
CA ASN A 15 6.44 -9.17 -13.55
C ASN A 15 5.95 -7.93 -12.78
N GLN A 16 6.86 -7.03 -12.41
CA GLN A 16 6.51 -5.81 -11.66
C GLN A 16 5.54 -4.90 -12.43
N GLN A 17 5.64 -4.84 -13.76
CA GLN A 17 4.72 -4.05 -14.57
C GLN A 17 3.29 -4.59 -14.49
N LYS A 18 3.13 -5.91 -14.45
CA LYS A 18 1.83 -6.56 -14.26
C LYS A 18 1.25 -6.24 -12.89
N ILE A 19 2.04 -6.37 -11.82
CA ILE A 19 1.61 -6.02 -10.45
C ILE A 19 1.18 -4.55 -10.39
N LYS A 20 1.96 -3.65 -11.02
CA LYS A 20 1.65 -2.22 -11.10
C LYS A 20 0.34 -1.96 -11.82
N ARG A 21 0.09 -2.66 -12.93
CA ARG A 21 -1.17 -2.57 -13.69
C ARG A 21 -2.36 -3.10 -12.90
N ASP A 22 -2.23 -4.26 -12.28
CA ASP A 22 -3.31 -4.89 -11.50
C ASP A 22 -3.65 -4.02 -10.27
N SER A 23 -2.65 -3.48 -9.57
CA SER A 23 -2.85 -2.53 -8.46
C SER A 23 -3.50 -1.23 -8.92
N ALA A 24 -3.09 -0.71 -10.09
CA ALA A 24 -3.69 0.48 -10.66
C ALA A 24 -5.12 0.25 -11.17
N ALA A 25 -5.48 -0.97 -11.56
CA ALA A 25 -6.86 -1.30 -11.89
C ALA A 25 -7.72 -1.38 -10.61
N LEU A 26 -7.20 -2.01 -9.55
CA LEU A 26 -7.87 -2.14 -8.27
C LEU A 26 -8.26 -0.79 -7.66
N LEU A 27 -7.32 0.15 -7.54
CA LEU A 27 -7.62 1.47 -6.97
C LEU A 27 -8.62 2.26 -7.84
N ARG A 28 -8.66 2.06 -9.17
CA ARG A 28 -9.71 2.66 -10.03
C ARG A 28 -11.09 2.08 -9.72
N LEU A 29 -11.18 0.77 -9.53
CA LEU A 29 -12.43 0.09 -9.16
C LEU A 29 -12.94 0.56 -7.79
N LEU A 30 -12.02 0.88 -6.87
CA LEU A 30 -12.33 1.47 -5.57
C LEU A 30 -12.66 2.98 -5.62
N GLY A 31 -12.64 3.60 -6.80
CA GLY A 31 -12.93 5.03 -6.96
C GLY A 31 -11.78 5.98 -6.56
N LEU A 32 -10.59 5.46 -6.27
CA LEU A 32 -9.42 6.21 -5.80
C LEU A 32 -8.60 6.76 -6.99
N LYS A 33 -9.14 7.79 -7.66
CA LYS A 33 -8.59 8.33 -8.92
C LYS A 33 -7.24 9.06 -8.77
N ASP A 34 -6.96 9.59 -7.58
CA ASP A 34 -5.71 10.30 -7.27
C ASP A 34 -5.07 9.79 -5.99
N ALA A 35 -4.80 8.48 -5.93
CA ALA A 35 -4.09 7.85 -4.82
C ALA A 35 -2.64 7.47 -5.16
N GLU A 36 -1.79 7.45 -4.14
CA GLU A 36 -0.45 6.84 -4.14
C GLU A 36 -0.43 5.59 -3.25
N LEU A 37 0.04 4.48 -3.80
CA LEU A 37 0.22 3.21 -3.10
C LEU A 37 1.65 2.71 -3.32
N SER A 38 2.31 2.33 -2.23
CA SER A 38 3.64 1.74 -2.26
C SER A 38 3.55 0.26 -1.94
N ILE A 39 4.24 -0.56 -2.73
CA ILE A 39 4.27 -2.02 -2.55
C ILE A 39 5.72 -2.45 -2.38
N LEU A 40 6.01 -3.12 -1.26
CA LEU A 40 7.31 -3.69 -0.96
C LEU A 40 7.24 -5.21 -1.00
N LEU A 41 8.01 -5.82 -1.90
CA LEU A 41 8.04 -7.28 -2.07
C LEU A 41 9.25 -7.86 -1.33
N VAL A 42 9.01 -8.84 -0.45
CA VAL A 42 10.03 -9.37 0.48
C VAL A 42 10.04 -10.90 0.50
N ASP A 43 11.05 -11.45 1.16
CA ASP A 43 11.17 -12.86 1.54
C ASP A 43 10.69 -13.10 2.98
N ASP A 44 10.61 -14.37 3.39
CA ASP A 44 10.17 -14.77 4.73
C ASP A 44 11.04 -14.16 5.83
N SER A 45 12.36 -14.11 5.61
CA SER A 45 13.31 -13.60 6.60
C SER A 45 13.06 -12.12 6.89
N ARG A 46 12.88 -11.31 5.84
CA ARG A 46 12.59 -9.88 5.99
C ARG A 46 11.17 -9.65 6.50
N MET A 47 10.19 -10.46 6.07
CA MET A 47 8.83 -10.35 6.59
C MET A 47 8.76 -10.64 8.09
N ARG A 48 9.40 -11.71 8.58
CA ARG A 48 9.48 -12.02 10.02
C ARG A 48 10.10 -10.89 10.81
N ARG A 49 11.20 -10.29 10.31
CA ARG A 49 11.82 -9.11 10.95
C ARG A 49 10.87 -7.91 11.02
N LEU A 50 10.13 -7.64 9.95
CA LEU A 50 9.15 -6.55 9.92
C LEU A 50 7.98 -6.82 10.86
N ASN A 51 7.46 -8.05 10.88
CA ASN A 51 6.36 -8.45 11.76
C ASN A 51 6.76 -8.36 13.24
N HIS A 52 7.97 -8.80 13.57
CA HIS A 52 8.50 -8.63 14.92
C HIS A 52 8.68 -7.14 15.26
N LYS A 53 9.29 -6.36 14.37
CA LYS A 53 9.56 -4.93 14.61
C LYS A 53 8.29 -4.11 14.84
N TYR A 54 7.23 -4.33 14.04
CA TYR A 54 6.05 -3.47 14.05
C TYR A 54 4.84 -4.06 14.79
N ARG A 55 4.78 -5.38 15.00
CA ARG A 55 3.68 -6.05 15.71
C ARG A 55 4.15 -6.84 16.94
N GLY A 56 5.46 -6.94 17.20
CA GLY A 56 6.01 -7.75 18.29
C GLY A 56 5.94 -9.27 18.05
N ILE A 57 5.53 -9.71 16.86
CA ILE A 57 5.27 -11.12 16.57
C ILE A 57 6.44 -11.73 15.79
N ASP A 58 7.19 -12.64 16.42
CA ASP A 58 8.38 -13.27 15.82
C ASP A 58 8.05 -14.46 14.88
N ARG A 59 7.14 -14.22 13.94
CA ARG A 59 6.75 -15.18 12.88
C ARG A 59 6.58 -14.48 11.54
N THR A 60 6.75 -15.21 10.44
CA THR A 60 6.43 -14.69 9.10
C THR A 60 4.92 -14.52 8.91
N THR A 61 4.52 -13.72 7.94
CA THR A 61 3.14 -13.57 7.47
C THR A 61 3.16 -13.39 5.95
N ASP A 62 2.00 -13.36 5.33
CA ASP A 62 1.81 -13.10 3.90
C ASP A 62 1.86 -11.60 3.55
N VAL A 63 1.17 -10.77 4.33
CA VAL A 63 1.06 -9.32 4.10
C VAL A 63 1.13 -8.50 5.39
N LEU A 64 1.68 -7.29 5.29
CA LEU A 64 1.58 -6.23 6.31
C LEU A 64 1.19 -4.91 5.64
N SER A 65 0.24 -4.19 6.23
CA SER A 65 -0.22 -2.89 5.73
C SER A 65 0.14 -1.77 6.70
N PHE A 66 0.69 -0.68 6.17
CA PHE A 66 1.14 0.50 6.90
C PHE A 66 0.38 1.71 6.36
N PRO A 67 -0.81 2.01 6.88
CA PRO A 67 -1.61 3.12 6.39
C PRO A 67 -0.94 4.45 6.72
N GLN A 68 -0.91 5.36 5.75
CA GLN A 68 -0.45 6.72 6.00
C GLN A 68 -1.64 7.56 6.49
N GLN A 69 -1.55 8.10 7.71
CA GLN A 69 -2.59 9.01 8.22
C GLN A 69 -2.59 10.31 7.42
N ASN A 70 -3.78 10.76 7.01
CA ASN A 70 -3.97 12.02 6.31
C ASN A 70 -3.58 13.20 7.22
N SER A 71 -2.35 13.69 7.09
CA SER A 71 -1.94 14.98 7.67
C SER A 71 -2.72 16.18 7.07
N TYR A 72 -3.53 15.94 6.04
CA TYR A 72 -4.38 16.95 5.40
C TYR A 72 -5.66 17.26 6.20
N GLU A 73 -6.26 16.28 6.90
CA GLU A 73 -7.46 16.54 7.73
C GLU A 73 -7.12 17.33 9.00
N LEU A 74 -5.93 17.13 9.55
CA LEU A 74 -5.44 17.86 10.72
C LEU A 74 -5.17 19.35 10.42
N LYS A 75 -4.82 19.72 9.18
CA LYS A 75 -4.59 21.14 8.81
C LYS A 75 -5.88 21.92 8.55
N VAL A 76 -6.95 21.26 8.10
CA VAL A 76 -8.24 21.93 7.86
C VAL A 76 -8.96 22.21 9.18
N THR A 77 -8.91 21.27 10.13
CA THR A 77 -9.56 21.43 11.45
C THR A 77 -8.79 22.38 12.38
N SER A 78 -7.45 22.39 12.34
CA SER A 78 -6.65 23.31 13.18
C SER A 78 -6.70 24.77 12.71
N ASN A 79 -6.91 25.03 11.42
CA ASN A 79 -7.04 26.40 10.88
C ASN A 79 -8.48 26.93 10.93
N ALA A 80 -9.50 26.07 10.89
CA ALA A 80 -10.90 26.49 10.99
C ALA A 80 -11.29 27.03 12.38
N LEU A 81 -10.50 26.74 13.42
CA LEU A 81 -10.73 27.23 14.79
C LEU A 81 -9.97 28.52 15.13
N LYS A 82 -9.20 29.12 14.21
CA LYS A 82 -8.36 30.28 14.57
C LYS A 82 -8.72 31.62 13.97
N ASN A 83 -9.38 31.77 12.82
CA ASN A 83 -9.65 33.13 12.33
C ASN A 83 -10.97 33.25 11.55
N LYS A 84 -11.94 33.89 12.21
CA LYS A 84 -13.05 34.59 11.58
C LYS A 84 -12.50 35.86 10.92
N ARG A 85 -11.90 35.75 9.73
CA ARG A 85 -11.77 36.82 8.73
C ARG A 85 -10.96 36.36 7.51
N GLU A 86 -11.50 36.78 6.36
CA GLU A 86 -10.89 36.88 5.04
C GLU A 86 -10.77 35.58 4.22
N SER A 87 -11.73 35.51 3.29
CA SER A 87 -11.69 34.88 1.97
C SER A 87 -10.29 34.81 1.36
N LEU A 88 -9.57 33.73 1.62
CA LEU A 88 -8.50 33.28 0.77
C LEU A 88 -8.89 31.89 0.26
N ASP A 89 -9.00 31.80 -1.06
CA ASP A 89 -9.45 30.65 -1.81
C ASP A 89 -8.73 29.36 -1.35
N SER A 90 -9.49 28.49 -0.67
CA SER A 90 -9.07 27.18 -0.19
C SER A 90 -8.60 26.25 -1.33
N SER A 91 -8.75 26.66 -2.59
CA SER A 91 -8.30 25.92 -3.78
C SER A 91 -6.79 25.93 -3.99
N LEU A 92 -6.05 26.92 -3.45
CA LEU A 92 -4.65 27.15 -3.84
C LEU A 92 -3.60 26.38 -3.01
N VAL A 93 -3.97 25.78 -1.88
CA VAL A 93 -3.02 25.07 -1.00
C VAL A 93 -2.95 23.57 -1.28
N THR A 94 -3.97 23.00 -1.93
CA THR A 94 -3.95 21.59 -2.37
C THR A 94 -3.31 21.50 -3.76
N ARG A 95 -2.01 21.79 -3.84
CA ARG A 95 -1.22 21.32 -4.98
C ARG A 95 -1.54 19.83 -5.16
N HIS A 96 -1.86 19.47 -6.40
CA HIS A 96 -2.37 18.20 -6.94
C HIS A 96 -1.51 16.96 -6.60
N LEU A 97 -1.22 16.71 -5.32
CA LEU A 97 -0.50 15.53 -4.88
C LEU A 97 -1.49 14.39 -4.68
N PRO A 98 -1.18 13.18 -5.17
CA PRO A 98 -2.02 12.02 -4.90
C PRO A 98 -2.16 11.78 -3.39
N LEU A 99 -3.34 11.37 -2.96
CA LEU A 99 -3.66 10.88 -1.62
C LEU A 99 -2.75 9.69 -1.27
N PRO A 100 -1.83 9.81 -0.31
CA PRO A 100 -0.96 8.69 0.05
C PRO A 100 -1.74 7.68 0.91
N LEU A 101 -1.95 6.47 0.39
CA LEU A 101 -2.62 5.39 1.13
C LEU A 101 -1.66 4.72 2.13
N GLY A 102 -0.38 4.69 1.80
CA GLY A 102 0.68 4.07 2.59
C GLY A 102 1.35 2.90 1.87
N ASP A 103 1.89 1.98 2.67
CA ASP A 103 2.70 0.86 2.18
C ASP A 103 2.01 -0.49 2.41
N VAL A 104 2.03 -1.36 1.39
CA VAL A 104 1.66 -2.77 1.49
C VAL A 104 2.93 -3.60 1.28
N VAL A 105 3.29 -4.40 2.28
CA VAL A 105 4.45 -5.31 2.23
C VAL A 105 3.96 -6.71 1.98
N ILE A 106 4.43 -7.36 0.90
CA ILE A 106 4.00 -8.70 0.50
C ILE A 106 5.18 -9.67 0.52
N ASN A 107 4.99 -10.80 1.17
CA ASN A 107 5.92 -11.91 1.19
C ASN A 107 5.66 -12.88 0.03
N LEU A 108 6.56 -12.89 -0.95
CA LEU A 108 6.37 -13.67 -2.17
C LEU A 108 6.66 -15.17 -2.01
N GLN A 109 7.30 -15.59 -0.90
CA GLN A 109 7.44 -17.01 -0.59
C GLN A 109 6.16 -17.54 0.04
N ALA A 110 5.55 -16.78 0.97
CA ALA A 110 4.24 -17.10 1.52
C ALA A 110 3.17 -17.17 0.43
N ALA A 111 3.10 -16.16 -0.44
CA ALA A 111 2.17 -16.14 -1.57
C ALA A 111 2.33 -17.36 -2.51
N LYS A 112 3.56 -17.88 -2.69
CA LYS A 112 3.77 -19.11 -3.47
C LYS A 112 3.23 -20.36 -2.78
N ARG A 113 3.42 -20.47 -1.47
CA ARG A 113 2.90 -21.60 -0.68
C ARG A 113 1.37 -21.56 -0.67
N GLN A 114 0.80 -20.39 -0.37
CA GLN A 114 -0.65 -20.17 -0.35
C GLN A 114 -1.30 -20.43 -1.71
N ALA A 115 -0.68 -20.02 -2.82
CA ALA A 115 -1.20 -20.34 -4.15
C ALA A 115 -1.40 -21.85 -4.37
N ILE A 116 -0.44 -22.67 -3.91
CA ILE A 116 -0.55 -24.14 -3.97
C ILE A 116 -1.64 -24.65 -3.03
N GLU A 117 -1.66 -24.15 -1.79
CA GLU A 117 -2.64 -24.54 -0.76
C GLU A 117 -4.08 -24.20 -1.16
N HIS A 118 -4.29 -23.06 -1.82
CA HIS A 118 -5.59 -22.60 -2.28
C HIS A 118 -5.96 -23.13 -3.68
N GLY A 119 -5.07 -23.85 -4.35
CA GLY A 119 -5.29 -24.30 -5.74
C GLY A 119 -5.39 -23.15 -6.75
N LEU A 120 -4.77 -22.01 -6.45
CA LEU A 120 -4.76 -20.80 -7.28
C LEU A 120 -3.44 -20.66 -8.05
N SER A 121 -3.46 -19.89 -9.13
CA SER A 121 -2.21 -19.42 -9.72
C SER A 121 -1.53 -18.42 -8.78
N PHE A 122 -0.21 -18.35 -8.84
CA PHE A 122 0.57 -17.36 -8.09
C PHE A 122 0.11 -15.91 -8.33
N ASN A 123 -0.37 -15.60 -9.55
CA ASN A 123 -0.88 -14.27 -9.86
C ASN A 123 -2.25 -13.99 -9.22
N GLU A 124 -3.09 -15.00 -9.03
CA GLU A 124 -4.38 -14.85 -8.35
C GLU A 124 -4.16 -14.65 -6.86
N GLU A 125 -3.29 -15.44 -6.23
CA GLU A 125 -2.92 -15.24 -4.83
C GLU A 125 -2.34 -13.84 -4.59
N LEU A 126 -1.46 -13.39 -5.49
CA LEU A 126 -0.89 -12.04 -5.38
C LEU A 126 -1.94 -10.94 -5.51
N ARG A 127 -2.95 -11.10 -6.37
CA ARG A 127 -4.08 -10.16 -6.46
C ARG A 127 -4.92 -10.20 -5.20
N TRP A 128 -5.10 -11.37 -4.61
CA TRP A 128 -5.83 -11.50 -3.36
C TRP A 128 -5.13 -10.75 -2.23
N LEU A 129 -3.80 -10.92 -2.09
CA LEU A 129 -3.01 -10.19 -1.10
C LEU A 129 -3.00 -8.67 -1.34
N LEU A 130 -3.09 -8.21 -2.59
CA LEU A 130 -3.23 -6.79 -2.92
C LEU A 130 -4.59 -6.19 -2.55
N VAL A 131 -5.64 -7.02 -2.49
CA VAL A 131 -6.99 -6.59 -2.06
C VAL A 131 -7.12 -6.68 -0.54
N HIS A 132 -6.49 -7.68 0.07
CA HIS A 132 -6.54 -7.91 1.52
C HIS A 132 -5.72 -6.87 2.30
N GLY A 133 -4.58 -6.45 1.75
CA GLY A 133 -3.69 -5.45 2.36
C GLY A 133 -4.19 -4.02 2.20
#